data_AF-A0A673ASM1-F1
#
_entry.id   AF-A0A673ASM1-F1
#
_cell.length_a   1.000
_cell.length_b   1.000
_cell.length_c   1.000
_cell.angle_alpha   90.00
_cell.angle_beta   90.00
_cell.angle_gamma   90.00
#
_symmetry.space_group_name_H-M   'P 1'
#
loop_
_entity.id
_entity.type
_entity.pdbx_description
1 polymer ?
#
loop_
_entity_poly.entity_id
_entity_poly.type
_entity_poly.pdbx_seq_one_letter_code
_entity_poly.pdbx_strand_id
1 'polypeptide(L)'
;PPQDWLMVAVAVALCQALIPLPCKHEPDFYGVMFDAGSTGTRIHIYKFIQKDPVELPVLDNEMYHAVKPGLSAYKDNPEELLKIAKKTIPEDEWKRTPVVLKATAGLRLLPEDKANALLKEVREVFDESPFFVPNNSVSIMNGTNEGVLAWVTVNFLTGHLYSNTRRTVGILDLGGGSTQITFLPKSKKTVHSAPPSYIAKFNLFNNTYQLYTHSYLGNGLYAARLATLGALGADGRKFRTFYHLFCVLTQKCFSVILLISFSRRWQIICYAGYKLCYYEVMKVIKGIVHQPYEVKGSSIFYAFSYYFDRAVETGLIDSSRGGRVEVRDFKKRAKEVCNKMAKYRAISPFLCMDMTYITCLLKEGFGFKDNTVLQLAKKVNNVETSWALGATFDYFRNLNIH
;
A
#
# COMPACT_ATOMS: atom_id res chain seq x y z
N PRO A 1 -14.51 -5.78 -76.41
CA PRO A 1 -14.39 -7.03 -75.61
C PRO A 1 -15.04 -6.87 -74.23
N PRO A 2 -16.08 -7.66 -73.91
CA PRO A 2 -16.82 -7.56 -72.63
C PRO A 2 -16.01 -8.03 -71.40
N GLN A 3 -14.80 -8.56 -71.60
CA GLN A 3 -13.97 -9.16 -70.54
C GLN A 3 -13.22 -8.14 -69.67
N ASP A 4 -12.96 -6.92 -70.16
CA ASP A 4 -12.19 -5.92 -69.40
C ASP A 4 -13.02 -5.26 -68.27
N TRP A 5 -14.34 -5.13 -68.47
CA TRP A 5 -15.24 -4.59 -67.45
C TRP A 5 -15.46 -5.54 -66.28
N LEU A 6 -15.42 -6.85 -66.53
CA LEU A 6 -15.55 -7.86 -65.48
C LEU A 6 -14.32 -7.86 -64.56
N MET A 7 -13.13 -7.69 -65.13
CA MET A 7 -11.87 -7.60 -64.37
C MET A 7 -11.81 -6.35 -63.50
N VAL A 8 -12.26 -5.20 -64.02
CA VAL A 8 -12.32 -3.95 -63.25
C VAL A 8 -13.38 -4.03 -62.14
N ALA A 9 -14.56 -4.61 -62.42
CA ALA A 9 -15.60 -4.80 -61.41
C ALA A 9 -15.16 -5.76 -60.29
N VAL A 10 -14.45 -6.85 -60.63
CA VAL A 10 -13.89 -7.79 -59.65
C VAL A 10 -12.77 -7.13 -58.82
N ALA A 11 -11.92 -6.31 -59.42
CA ALA A 11 -10.87 -5.58 -58.70
C ALA A 11 -11.44 -4.52 -57.73
N VAL A 12 -12.48 -3.79 -58.13
CA VAL A 12 -13.17 -2.82 -57.25
C VAL A 12 -13.91 -3.53 -56.11
N ALA A 13 -14.56 -4.67 -56.39
CA ALA A 13 -15.22 -5.49 -55.37
C ALA A 13 -14.22 -6.12 -54.38
N LEU A 14 -13.05 -6.58 -54.86
CA LEU A 14 -11.97 -7.08 -54.00
C LEU A 14 -11.35 -5.96 -53.15
N CYS A 15 -11.24 -4.74 -53.69
CA CYS A 15 -10.72 -3.59 -52.95
C CYS A 15 -11.74 -3.08 -51.89
N GLN A 16 -13.04 -3.17 -52.16
CA GLN A 16 -14.10 -2.91 -51.17
C GLN A 16 -14.24 -4.05 -50.13
N ALA A 17 -13.88 -5.28 -50.48
CA ALA A 17 -13.78 -6.40 -49.54
C ALA A 17 -12.48 -6.39 -48.70
N LEU A 18 -11.52 -5.52 -49.06
CA LEU A 18 -10.28 -5.24 -48.33
C LEU A 18 -10.38 -3.96 -47.48
N ILE A 19 -11.58 -3.45 -47.22
CA ILE A 19 -11.79 -2.58 -46.06
C ILE A 19 -11.37 -3.43 -44.86
N PRO A 20 -10.34 -3.05 -44.09
CA PRO A 20 -10.06 -3.76 -42.86
C PRO A 20 -11.35 -3.74 -42.05
N LEU A 21 -11.91 -4.93 -41.78
CA LEU A 21 -12.92 -5.10 -40.74
C LEU A 21 -12.46 -4.22 -39.57
N PRO A 22 -13.33 -3.35 -39.00
CA PRO A 22 -12.92 -2.60 -37.83
C PRO A 22 -12.32 -3.62 -36.87
N CYS A 23 -11.03 -3.45 -36.52
CA CYS A 23 -10.36 -4.31 -35.55
C CYS A 23 -11.40 -4.50 -34.45
N LYS A 24 -11.85 -5.74 -34.24
CA LYS A 24 -12.72 -6.03 -33.10
C LYS A 24 -11.98 -5.44 -31.92
N HIS A 25 -12.49 -4.31 -31.42
CA HIS A 25 -11.87 -3.64 -30.28
C HIS A 25 -11.85 -4.72 -29.21
N GLU A 26 -10.65 -5.19 -28.85
CA GLU A 26 -10.47 -6.00 -27.65
C GLU A 26 -11.22 -5.21 -26.56
N PRO A 27 -12.16 -5.82 -25.81
CA PRO A 27 -12.98 -5.06 -24.89
C PRO A 27 -12.08 -4.51 -23.79
N ASP A 28 -11.65 -3.26 -23.98
CA ASP A 28 -10.98 -2.48 -22.97
C ASP A 28 -11.98 -2.21 -21.86
N PHE A 29 -11.54 -2.34 -20.61
CA PHE A 29 -12.38 -2.00 -19.46
C PHE A 29 -11.56 -1.28 -18.40
N TYR A 30 -12.27 -0.48 -17.60
CA TYR A 30 -11.67 0.41 -16.64
C TYR A 30 -12.11 0.06 -15.23
N GLY A 31 -11.28 0.43 -14.25
CA GLY A 31 -11.63 0.36 -12.83
C GLY A 31 -11.09 1.56 -12.09
N VAL A 32 -11.92 2.19 -11.27
CA VAL A 32 -11.54 3.32 -10.41
C VAL A 32 -11.48 2.85 -8.96
N MET A 33 -10.28 2.85 -8.38
CA MET A 33 -10.04 2.46 -7.00
C MET A 33 -9.48 3.64 -6.19
N PHE A 34 -10.18 3.98 -5.12
CA PHE A 34 -9.74 4.96 -4.15
C PHE A 34 -9.12 4.28 -2.93
N ASP A 35 -7.87 4.62 -2.63
CA ASP A 35 -7.20 4.27 -1.37
C ASP A 35 -7.33 5.45 -0.39
N ALA A 36 -8.23 5.31 0.58
CA ALA A 36 -8.39 6.29 1.66
C ALA A 36 -7.47 5.93 2.84
N GLY A 37 -6.22 6.38 2.73
CA GLY A 37 -5.20 6.25 3.76
C GLY A 37 -5.28 7.31 4.86
N SER A 38 -4.60 7.05 5.98
CA SER A 38 -4.57 7.98 7.13
C SER A 38 -3.85 9.31 6.86
N THR A 39 -2.99 9.35 5.84
CA THR A 39 -2.11 10.50 5.55
C THR A 39 -2.34 11.14 4.18
N GLY A 40 -3.25 10.56 3.40
CA GLY A 40 -3.62 11.01 2.07
C GLY A 40 -4.59 10.03 1.44
N THR A 41 -5.40 10.53 0.51
CA THR A 41 -6.30 9.74 -0.33
C THR A 41 -5.72 9.67 -1.73
N ARG A 42 -5.77 8.49 -2.35
CA ARG A 42 -5.24 8.25 -3.70
C ARG A 42 -6.35 7.74 -4.59
N ILE A 43 -6.30 8.11 -5.86
CA ILE A 43 -7.13 7.55 -6.92
C ILE A 43 -6.24 6.80 -7.90
N HIS A 44 -6.65 5.57 -8.19
CA HIS A 44 -6.05 4.70 -9.19
C HIS A 44 -7.10 4.45 -10.27
N ILE A 45 -6.74 4.70 -11.51
CA ILE A 45 -7.58 4.38 -12.67
C ILE A 45 -6.80 3.42 -13.52
N TYR A 46 -7.28 2.18 -13.56
CA TYR A 46 -6.69 1.12 -14.32
C TYR A 46 -7.44 0.94 -15.63
N LYS A 47 -6.68 0.76 -16.71
CA LYS A 47 -7.18 0.32 -18.01
C LYS A 47 -6.66 -1.08 -18.28
N PHE A 48 -7.56 -2.00 -18.55
CA PHE A 48 -7.25 -3.39 -18.87
C PHE A 48 -7.67 -3.73 -20.28
N ILE A 49 -6.93 -4.67 -20.86
CA ILE A 49 -7.24 -5.27 -22.16
C ILE A 49 -7.51 -6.76 -21.93
N GLN A 50 -8.71 -7.21 -22.27
CA GLN A 50 -9.08 -8.63 -22.23
C GLN A 50 -8.92 -9.24 -23.63
N LYS A 51 -7.90 -10.08 -23.81
CA LYS A 51 -7.65 -10.78 -25.09
C LYS A 51 -8.39 -12.10 -25.21
N ASP A 52 -8.40 -12.86 -24.12
CA ASP A 52 -9.09 -14.15 -24.01
C ASP A 52 -9.90 -14.15 -22.70
N PRO A 53 -11.21 -14.43 -22.71
CA PRO A 53 -12.05 -14.46 -21.50
C PRO A 53 -11.56 -15.39 -20.37
N VAL A 54 -10.70 -16.36 -20.69
CA VAL A 54 -10.14 -17.33 -19.75
C VAL A 54 -8.81 -16.85 -19.16
N GLU A 55 -8.05 -16.03 -19.88
CA GLU A 55 -6.76 -15.53 -19.43
C GLU A 55 -6.86 -14.31 -18.51
N LEU A 56 -5.77 -13.99 -17.82
CA LEU A 56 -5.72 -12.79 -17.01
C LEU A 56 -5.74 -11.54 -17.91
N PRO A 57 -6.50 -10.51 -17.55
CA PRO A 57 -6.43 -9.24 -18.26
C PRO A 57 -5.00 -8.70 -18.24
N VAL A 58 -4.61 -8.08 -19.35
CA VAL A 58 -3.36 -7.33 -19.44
C VAL A 58 -3.63 -5.93 -18.91
N LEU A 59 -2.84 -5.50 -17.93
CA LEU A 59 -2.88 -4.11 -17.46
C LEU A 59 -2.17 -3.22 -18.49
N ASP A 60 -2.94 -2.39 -19.19
CA ASP A 60 -2.43 -1.46 -20.21
C ASP A 60 -1.81 -0.22 -19.54
N ASN A 61 -2.55 0.40 -18.62
CA ASN A 61 -2.09 1.61 -17.96
C ASN A 61 -2.71 1.82 -16.56
N GLU A 62 -1.99 2.55 -15.72
CA GLU A 62 -2.49 3.14 -14.47
C GLU A 62 -2.33 4.67 -14.53
N MET A 63 -3.44 5.39 -14.37
CA MET A 63 -3.40 6.80 -13.96
C MET A 63 -3.49 6.86 -12.43
N TYR A 64 -2.51 7.53 -11.82
CA TYR A 64 -2.39 7.67 -10.37
C TYR A 64 -2.40 9.15 -9.97
N HIS A 65 -3.20 9.49 -8.96
CA HIS A 65 -3.14 10.80 -8.32
C HIS A 65 -3.35 10.69 -6.81
N ALA A 66 -2.72 11.58 -6.04
CA ALA A 66 -2.75 11.55 -4.58
C ALA A 66 -2.95 12.95 -3.99
N VAL A 67 -3.84 13.07 -3.02
CA VAL A 67 -4.14 14.31 -2.27
C VAL A 67 -3.83 14.14 -0.79
N LYS A 68 -3.51 15.26 -0.12
CA LYS A 68 -3.25 15.33 1.33
C LYS A 68 -4.01 16.53 1.92
N PRO A 69 -4.53 16.43 3.18
CA PRO A 69 -4.44 15.29 4.09
C PRO A 69 -5.41 14.13 3.71
N GLY A 70 -5.37 13.01 4.46
CA GLY A 70 -6.21 11.83 4.19
C GLY A 70 -7.67 12.00 4.58
N LEU A 71 -8.53 11.03 4.20
CA LEU A 71 -9.99 11.12 4.32
C LEU A 71 -10.49 11.50 5.73
N SER A 72 -9.84 11.05 6.80
CA SER A 72 -10.20 11.39 8.18
C SER A 72 -10.04 12.88 8.55
N ALA A 73 -9.22 13.61 7.79
CA ALA A 73 -9.03 15.05 7.90
C ALA A 73 -9.69 15.81 6.74
N TYR A 74 -10.21 15.09 5.76
CA TYR A 74 -10.72 15.60 4.51
C TYR A 74 -12.25 15.67 4.62
N LYS A 75 -12.74 16.82 5.08
CA LYS A 75 -14.17 17.10 5.22
C LYS A 75 -14.82 17.51 3.90
N ASP A 76 -14.02 17.96 2.94
CA ASP A 76 -14.53 18.68 1.77
C ASP A 76 -13.89 18.15 0.47
N ASN A 77 -14.71 17.46 -0.33
CA ASN A 77 -14.59 17.22 -1.79
C ASN A 77 -13.98 15.91 -2.35
N PRO A 78 -14.59 14.73 -2.10
CA PRO A 78 -14.36 13.52 -2.91
C PRO A 78 -14.61 13.75 -4.41
N GLU A 79 -15.42 14.77 -4.75
CA GLU A 79 -15.68 15.20 -6.13
C GLU A 79 -14.42 15.58 -6.92
N GLU A 80 -13.39 16.13 -6.27
CA GLU A 80 -12.19 16.59 -6.98
C GLU A 80 -11.47 15.42 -7.65
N LEU A 81 -11.32 14.32 -6.92
CA LEU A 81 -10.73 13.10 -7.46
C LEU A 81 -11.63 12.43 -8.51
N LEU A 82 -12.97 12.50 -8.34
CA LEU A 82 -13.90 12.04 -9.38
C LEU A 82 -13.80 12.87 -10.68
N LYS A 83 -13.49 14.17 -10.60
CA LYS A 83 -13.22 14.99 -11.80
C LYS A 83 -12.01 14.48 -12.56
N ILE A 84 -11.00 13.95 -11.87
CA ILE A 84 -9.86 13.30 -12.52
C ILE A 84 -10.34 12.06 -13.27
N ALA A 85 -11.18 11.22 -12.64
CA ALA A 85 -11.75 10.05 -13.30
C ALA A 85 -12.54 10.39 -14.56
N LYS A 86 -13.42 11.39 -14.49
CA LYS A 86 -14.20 11.86 -15.66
C LYS A 86 -13.31 12.37 -16.80
N LYS A 87 -12.15 12.95 -16.49
CA LYS A 87 -11.19 13.43 -17.51
C LYS A 87 -10.35 12.31 -18.12
N THR A 88 -10.12 11.23 -17.38
CA THR A 88 -9.26 10.11 -17.82
C THR A 88 -10.04 9.07 -18.62
N ILE A 89 -11.30 8.78 -18.25
CA ILE A 89 -12.10 7.70 -18.83
C ILE A 89 -13.05 8.28 -19.89
N PRO A 90 -13.18 7.67 -21.08
CA PRO A 90 -14.16 8.07 -22.09
C PRO A 90 -15.60 8.03 -21.55
N GLU A 91 -16.46 8.96 -21.99
CA GLU A 91 -17.81 9.14 -21.44
C GLU A 91 -18.72 7.92 -21.66
N ASP A 92 -18.54 7.22 -22.78
CA ASP A 92 -19.23 5.97 -23.13
C ASP A 92 -18.81 4.75 -22.28
N GLU A 93 -17.73 4.89 -21.51
CA GLU A 93 -17.22 3.88 -20.58
C GLU A 93 -17.68 4.14 -19.13
N TRP A 94 -18.23 5.31 -18.81
CA TRP A 94 -18.55 5.69 -17.41
C TRP A 94 -19.53 4.71 -16.77
N LYS A 95 -20.65 4.41 -17.43
CA LYS A 95 -21.73 3.56 -16.90
C LYS A 95 -21.33 2.10 -16.64
N ARG A 96 -20.22 1.63 -17.21
CA ARG A 96 -19.69 0.27 -17.01
C ARG A 96 -18.45 0.24 -16.12
N THR A 97 -17.87 1.40 -15.82
CA THR A 97 -16.64 1.49 -15.02
C THR A 97 -16.98 1.54 -13.53
N PRO A 98 -16.65 0.52 -12.73
CA PRO A 98 -16.89 0.55 -11.30
C PRO A 98 -16.02 1.59 -10.61
N VAL A 99 -16.63 2.33 -9.68
CA VAL A 99 -15.96 3.22 -8.75
C VAL A 99 -16.06 2.67 -7.33
N VAL A 100 -14.90 2.46 -6.69
CA VAL A 100 -14.79 1.78 -5.39
C VAL A 100 -13.82 2.55 -4.50
N LEU A 101 -14.17 2.72 -3.23
CA LEU A 101 -13.30 3.29 -2.21
C LEU A 101 -13.11 2.29 -1.07
N LYS A 102 -11.85 2.05 -0.72
CA LYS A 102 -11.52 1.31 0.50
C LYS A 102 -10.68 2.17 1.43
N ALA A 103 -11.17 2.32 2.66
CA ALA A 103 -10.44 2.99 3.72
C ALA A 103 -9.58 2.02 4.53
N THR A 104 -8.38 2.45 4.93
CA THR A 104 -7.42 1.60 5.62
C THR A 104 -7.34 1.95 7.13
N ALA A 105 -6.19 1.69 7.76
CA ALA A 105 -5.99 1.83 9.20
C ALA A 105 -6.37 3.20 9.80
N GLY A 106 -6.29 4.28 9.01
CA GLY A 106 -6.67 5.61 9.49
C GLY A 106 -8.11 5.69 9.97
N LEU A 107 -9.06 5.19 9.16
CA LEU A 107 -10.46 5.16 9.53
C LEU A 107 -10.78 4.05 10.55
N ARG A 108 -10.03 2.92 10.54
CA ARG A 108 -10.18 1.86 11.57
C ARG A 108 -9.92 2.36 13.00
N LEU A 109 -9.14 3.42 13.15
CA LEU A 109 -8.80 4.02 14.45
C LEU A 109 -9.79 5.10 14.90
N LEU A 110 -10.72 5.50 14.03
CA LEU A 110 -11.77 6.45 14.41
C LEU A 110 -12.90 5.75 15.18
N PRO A 111 -13.66 6.50 16.00
CA PRO A 111 -14.96 6.06 16.48
C PRO A 111 -15.86 5.63 15.31
N GLU A 112 -16.60 4.54 15.50
CA GLU A 112 -17.39 3.87 14.46
C GLU A 112 -18.44 4.81 13.83
N ASP A 113 -19.09 5.63 14.65
CA ASP A 113 -20.06 6.65 14.23
C ASP A 113 -19.44 7.65 13.25
N LYS A 114 -18.23 8.14 13.56
CA LYS A 114 -17.50 9.10 12.70
C LYS A 114 -17.03 8.45 11.41
N ALA A 115 -16.53 7.22 11.49
CA ALA A 115 -16.12 6.49 10.30
C ALA A 115 -17.31 6.23 9.36
N ASN A 116 -18.45 5.82 9.92
CA ASN A 116 -19.66 5.56 9.15
C ASN A 116 -20.25 6.83 8.51
N ALA A 117 -20.22 7.96 9.22
CA ALA A 117 -20.64 9.26 8.67
C ALA A 117 -19.81 9.66 7.45
N LEU A 118 -18.47 9.61 7.55
CA LEU A 118 -17.58 9.92 6.43
C LEU A 118 -17.79 8.97 5.23
N LEU A 119 -17.99 7.67 5.49
CA LEU A 119 -18.25 6.71 4.41
C LEU A 119 -19.63 6.93 3.77
N LYS A 120 -20.61 7.47 4.49
CA LYS A 120 -21.94 7.82 3.94
C LYS A 120 -21.82 8.99 2.97
N GLU A 121 -21.10 10.04 3.33
CA GLU A 121 -20.85 11.20 2.45
C GLU A 121 -20.16 10.78 1.15
N VAL A 122 -19.17 9.88 1.22
CA VAL A 122 -18.51 9.34 0.02
C VAL A 122 -19.49 8.54 -0.85
N ARG A 123 -20.39 7.75 -0.25
CA ARG A 123 -21.39 6.98 -1.02
C ARG A 123 -22.31 7.91 -1.79
N GLU A 124 -22.81 8.97 -1.15
CA GLU A 124 -23.67 9.97 -1.78
C GLU A 124 -22.97 10.59 -3.01
N VAL A 125 -21.70 10.99 -2.87
CA VAL A 125 -20.90 11.54 -3.99
C VAL A 125 -20.66 10.52 -5.11
N PHE A 126 -20.52 9.23 -4.79
CA PHE A 126 -20.40 8.17 -5.79
C PHE A 126 -21.73 7.93 -6.51
N ASP A 127 -22.84 7.86 -5.77
CA ASP A 127 -24.19 7.63 -6.28
C ASP A 127 -24.66 8.76 -7.23
N GLU A 128 -24.20 9.99 -7.00
CA GLU A 128 -24.41 11.14 -7.91
C GLU A 128 -23.47 11.16 -9.13
N SER A 129 -22.47 10.27 -9.16
CA SER A 129 -21.51 10.19 -10.26
C SER A 129 -22.06 9.38 -11.44
N PRO A 130 -21.57 9.59 -12.68
CA PRO A 130 -22.01 8.82 -13.85
C PRO A 130 -21.39 7.41 -13.91
N PHE A 131 -20.52 7.07 -12.94
CA PHE A 131 -19.83 5.79 -12.91
C PHE A 131 -20.75 4.68 -12.39
N PHE A 132 -20.39 3.43 -12.70
CA PHE A 132 -21.06 2.30 -12.07
C PHE A 132 -20.73 2.26 -10.58
N VAL A 133 -21.75 2.37 -9.72
CA VAL A 133 -21.59 2.26 -8.27
C VAL A 133 -22.09 0.89 -7.81
N PRO A 134 -21.18 -0.05 -7.57
CA PRO A 134 -21.54 -1.40 -7.21
C PRO A 134 -21.81 -1.53 -5.70
N ASN A 135 -22.49 -2.61 -5.28
CA ASN A 135 -22.76 -2.85 -3.86
C ASN A 135 -21.45 -2.95 -3.05
N ASN A 136 -21.42 -2.34 -1.86
CA ASN A 136 -20.20 -2.24 -1.03
C ASN A 136 -19.02 -1.52 -1.73
N SER A 137 -19.32 -0.61 -2.66
CA SER A 137 -18.34 0.29 -3.30
C SER A 137 -17.49 1.04 -2.28
N VAL A 138 -18.11 1.54 -1.20
CA VAL A 138 -17.43 2.29 -0.15
C VAL A 138 -17.42 1.48 1.15
N SER A 139 -16.23 1.06 1.59
CA SER A 139 -16.09 0.29 2.83
C SER A 139 -14.73 0.44 3.49
N ILE A 140 -14.62 0.05 4.76
CA ILE A 140 -13.31 -0.09 5.43
C ILE A 140 -12.74 -1.45 5.06
N MET A 141 -11.50 -1.48 4.55
CA MET A 141 -10.78 -2.73 4.28
C MET A 141 -10.37 -3.39 5.60
N ASN A 142 -10.41 -4.71 5.70
CA ASN A 142 -9.73 -5.42 6.81
C ASN A 142 -8.21 -5.46 6.55
N GLY A 143 -7.38 -5.30 7.59
CA GLY A 143 -5.93 -5.35 7.45
C GLY A 143 -5.38 -6.67 6.87
N THR A 144 -6.05 -7.80 7.12
CA THR A 144 -5.71 -9.08 6.47
C THR A 144 -5.86 -9.00 4.95
N ASN A 145 -6.96 -8.41 4.47
CA ASN A 145 -7.22 -8.24 3.04
C ASN A 145 -6.24 -7.23 2.42
N GLU A 146 -5.92 -6.15 3.14
CA GLU A 146 -4.92 -5.16 2.70
C GLU A 146 -3.57 -5.83 2.36
N GLY A 147 -3.08 -6.72 3.23
CA GLY A 147 -1.86 -7.47 2.97
C GLY A 147 -1.99 -8.47 1.82
N VAL A 148 -3.09 -9.23 1.75
CA VAL A 148 -3.35 -10.20 0.67
C VAL A 148 -3.42 -9.50 -0.70
N LEU A 149 -4.18 -8.42 -0.80
CA LEU A 149 -4.39 -7.69 -2.06
C LEU A 149 -3.11 -6.95 -2.50
N ALA A 150 -2.29 -6.47 -1.56
CA ALA A 150 -0.95 -5.97 -1.88
C ALA A 150 -0.02 -7.08 -2.39
N TRP A 151 -0.10 -8.28 -1.80
CA TRP A 151 0.66 -9.44 -2.29
C TRP A 151 0.24 -9.85 -3.70
N VAL A 152 -1.06 -9.80 -4.01
CA VAL A 152 -1.59 -10.03 -5.36
C VAL A 152 -1.01 -9.02 -6.33
N THR A 153 -1.07 -7.72 -5.99
CA THR A 153 -0.54 -6.63 -6.82
C THR A 153 0.92 -6.86 -7.20
N VAL A 154 1.79 -7.10 -6.20
CA VAL A 154 3.21 -7.30 -6.46
C VAL A 154 3.45 -8.54 -7.31
N ASN A 155 2.85 -9.68 -6.97
CA ASN A 155 3.09 -10.92 -7.71
C ASN A 155 2.46 -10.91 -9.11
N PHE A 156 1.41 -10.13 -9.34
CA PHE A 156 0.89 -9.84 -10.67
C PHE A 156 1.92 -9.04 -11.49
N LEU A 157 2.36 -7.90 -10.95
CA LEU A 157 3.27 -6.98 -11.65
C LEU A 157 4.65 -7.59 -11.92
N THR A 158 5.12 -8.51 -11.06
CA THR A 158 6.39 -9.21 -11.26
C THR A 158 6.25 -10.52 -12.06
N GLY A 159 5.07 -10.81 -12.62
CA GLY A 159 4.86 -11.97 -13.48
C GLY A 159 4.69 -13.32 -12.76
N HIS A 160 4.72 -13.34 -11.42
CA HIS A 160 4.68 -14.58 -10.65
C HIS A 160 3.31 -15.27 -10.67
N LEU A 161 2.22 -14.51 -10.84
CA LEU A 161 0.87 -15.07 -10.95
C LEU A 161 0.55 -15.67 -12.33
N TYR A 162 1.25 -15.27 -13.38
CA TYR A 162 1.11 -15.85 -14.72
C TYR A 162 1.83 -17.19 -14.85
N SER A 163 2.85 -17.40 -14.03
CA SER A 163 3.60 -18.64 -14.03
C SER A 163 2.88 -19.69 -13.17
N ASN A 164 2.72 -20.92 -13.69
CA ASN A 164 2.34 -22.09 -12.85
C ASN A 164 3.40 -22.44 -11.78
N THR A 165 4.43 -21.60 -11.60
CA THR A 165 5.45 -21.79 -10.59
C THR A 165 4.97 -21.19 -9.27
N ARG A 166 5.02 -21.97 -8.18
CA ARG A 166 4.73 -21.47 -6.82
C ARG A 166 5.85 -20.55 -6.28
N ARG A 167 6.60 -19.88 -7.16
CA ARG A 167 7.71 -18.98 -6.82
C ARG A 167 7.18 -17.57 -6.76
N THR A 168 6.64 -17.20 -5.61
CA THR A 168 6.14 -15.86 -5.32
C THR A 168 7.09 -15.12 -4.39
N VAL A 169 6.94 -13.80 -4.34
CA VAL A 169 7.67 -12.93 -3.41
C VAL A 169 6.78 -12.56 -2.23
N GLY A 170 7.41 -12.25 -1.10
CA GLY A 170 6.73 -11.65 0.04
C GLY A 170 6.57 -10.15 -0.12
N ILE A 171 5.68 -9.55 0.66
CA ILE A 171 5.51 -8.10 0.74
C ILE A 171 5.60 -7.60 2.18
N LEU A 172 6.05 -6.36 2.31
CA LEU A 172 6.03 -5.56 3.53
C LEU A 172 5.45 -4.18 3.19
N ASP A 173 4.32 -3.84 3.80
CA ASP A 173 3.74 -2.51 3.69
C ASP A 173 3.88 -1.79 5.03
N LEU A 174 4.42 -0.58 5.02
CA LEU A 174 4.46 0.28 6.21
C LEU A 174 3.65 1.54 5.94
N GLY A 175 2.38 1.48 6.32
CA GLY A 175 1.48 2.61 6.31
C GLY A 175 1.67 3.53 7.51
N GLY A 176 0.79 4.53 7.61
CA GLY A 176 0.82 5.48 8.73
C GLY A 176 0.27 4.91 10.04
N GLY A 177 -0.82 4.14 9.96
CA GLY A 177 -1.52 3.56 11.11
C GLY A 177 -1.26 2.07 11.37
N SER A 178 -0.85 1.31 10.35
CA SER A 178 -0.52 -0.12 10.46
C SER A 178 0.67 -0.49 9.59
N THR A 179 1.20 -1.69 9.82
CA THR A 179 2.14 -2.36 8.91
C THR A 179 1.64 -3.78 8.61
N GLN A 180 1.91 -4.24 7.40
CA GLN A 180 1.48 -5.54 6.89
C GLN A 180 2.69 -6.35 6.46
N ILE A 181 2.61 -7.66 6.68
CA ILE A 181 3.54 -8.65 6.15
C ILE A 181 2.71 -9.77 5.54
N THR A 182 2.97 -10.10 4.27
CA THR A 182 2.26 -11.17 3.58
C THR A 182 3.20 -11.95 2.68
N PHE A 183 3.18 -13.28 2.75
CA PHE A 183 3.97 -14.16 1.88
C PHE A 183 3.36 -15.55 1.80
N LEU A 184 3.72 -16.30 0.76
CA LEU A 184 3.40 -17.72 0.63
C LEU A 184 4.42 -18.56 1.44
N PRO A 185 4.01 -19.24 2.52
CA PRO A 185 4.93 -20.06 3.31
C PRO A 185 5.39 -21.29 2.51
N LYS A 186 6.70 -21.58 2.53
CA LYS A 186 7.28 -22.81 1.97
C LYS A 186 7.44 -23.89 3.04
N SER A 187 7.53 -23.51 4.31
CA SER A 187 7.66 -24.45 5.44
C SER A 187 6.34 -24.72 6.14
N LYS A 188 5.98 -26.01 6.29
CA LYS A 188 4.85 -26.43 7.14
C LYS A 188 5.00 -25.93 8.58
N LYS A 189 6.23 -25.76 9.07
CA LYS A 189 6.50 -25.24 10.41
C LYS A 189 5.96 -23.81 10.58
N THR A 190 6.11 -22.96 9.56
CA THR A 190 5.54 -21.59 9.57
C THR A 190 4.04 -21.63 9.70
N VAL A 191 3.36 -22.52 8.97
CA VAL A 191 1.90 -22.66 9.00
C VAL A 191 1.43 -23.18 10.37
N HIS A 192 2.11 -24.18 10.94
CA HIS A 192 1.72 -24.77 12.22
C HIS A 192 2.05 -23.89 13.43
N SER A 193 3.13 -23.10 13.39
CA SER A 193 3.54 -22.26 14.51
C SER A 193 2.86 -20.88 14.52
N ALA A 194 2.31 -20.45 13.38
CA ALA A 194 1.62 -19.18 13.28
C ALA A 194 0.23 -19.25 13.96
N PRO A 195 -0.26 -18.14 14.54
CA PRO A 195 -1.65 -18.06 14.95
C PRO A 195 -2.60 -18.42 13.79
N PRO A 196 -3.70 -19.16 14.02
CA PRO A 196 -4.61 -19.55 12.94
C PRO A 196 -5.18 -18.36 12.15
N SER A 197 -5.41 -17.23 12.82
CA SER A 197 -5.89 -15.98 12.20
C SER A 197 -4.88 -15.32 11.25
N TYR A 198 -3.63 -15.78 11.24
CA TYR A 198 -2.56 -15.25 10.38
C TYR A 198 -2.40 -16.07 9.10
N ILE A 199 -3.16 -17.17 8.95
CA ILE A 199 -3.14 -18.00 7.76
C ILE A 199 -4.42 -17.74 6.98
N ALA A 200 -4.33 -16.96 5.90
CA ALA A 200 -5.46 -16.67 5.03
C ALA A 200 -5.47 -17.62 3.84
N LYS A 201 -6.63 -18.19 3.55
CA LYS A 201 -6.90 -18.86 2.27
C LYS A 201 -7.50 -17.86 1.32
N PHE A 202 -6.89 -17.70 0.15
CA PHE A 202 -7.34 -16.78 -0.87
C PHE A 202 -7.37 -17.50 -2.21
N ASN A 203 -8.54 -17.47 -2.86
CA ASN A 203 -8.68 -17.96 -4.22
C ASN A 203 -8.37 -16.82 -5.16
N LEU A 204 -7.61 -17.07 -6.22
CA LEU A 204 -7.36 -16.12 -7.30
C LEU A 204 -7.01 -16.91 -8.56
N PHE A 205 -7.66 -16.59 -9.68
CA PHE A 205 -7.34 -17.17 -11.00
C PHE A 205 -7.27 -18.71 -10.97
N ASN A 206 -8.34 -19.35 -10.49
CA ASN A 206 -8.47 -20.80 -10.30
C ASN A 206 -7.44 -21.47 -9.38
N ASN A 207 -6.63 -20.69 -8.68
CA ASN A 207 -5.66 -21.18 -7.70
C ASN A 207 -6.08 -20.79 -6.28
N THR A 208 -5.91 -21.71 -5.33
CA THR A 208 -6.06 -21.42 -3.90
C THR A 208 -4.69 -21.26 -3.27
N TYR A 209 -4.41 -20.06 -2.76
CA TYR A 209 -3.20 -19.75 -2.01
C TYR A 209 -3.48 -19.79 -0.51
N GLN A 210 -2.55 -20.38 0.24
CA GLN A 210 -2.53 -20.32 1.70
C GLN A 210 -1.40 -19.38 2.12
N LEU A 211 -1.74 -18.13 2.39
CA LEU A 211 -0.77 -17.08 2.69
C LEU A 211 -0.62 -16.90 4.20
N TYR A 212 0.62 -16.69 4.66
CA TYR A 212 0.82 -16.01 5.94
C TYR A 212 0.58 -14.53 5.70
N THR A 213 -0.32 -13.93 6.47
CA THR A 213 -0.66 -12.52 6.37
C THR A 213 -1.05 -11.98 7.73
N HIS A 214 -0.53 -10.80 8.09
CA HIS A 214 -1.04 -10.08 9.24
C HIS A 214 -0.88 -8.58 9.09
N SER A 215 -1.80 -7.84 9.71
CA SER A 215 -1.75 -6.39 9.82
C SER A 215 -1.67 -5.98 11.28
N TYR A 216 -0.58 -5.32 11.64
CA TYR A 216 -0.34 -4.81 12.98
C TYR A 216 -0.89 -3.39 13.09
N LEU A 217 -2.17 -3.27 13.46
CA LEU A 217 -2.83 -1.98 13.69
C LEU A 217 -2.21 -1.28 14.91
N GLY A 218 -1.88 0.00 14.78
CA GLY A 218 -1.14 0.76 15.80
C GLY A 218 0.39 0.70 15.62
N ASN A 219 0.88 -0.14 14.70
CA ASN A 219 2.31 -0.28 14.39
C ASN A 219 2.65 0.26 12.98
N GLY A 220 1.85 1.19 12.45
CA GLY A 220 2.29 2.02 11.32
C GLY A 220 3.30 3.08 11.76
N LEU A 221 3.96 3.76 10.82
CA LEU A 221 5.06 4.66 11.15
C LEU A 221 4.65 5.78 12.13
N TYR A 222 3.54 6.48 11.88
CA TYR A 222 3.10 7.56 12.77
C TYR A 222 2.52 7.04 14.08
N ALA A 223 1.77 5.94 14.04
CA ALA A 223 1.26 5.31 15.25
C ALA A 223 2.40 4.85 16.17
N ALA A 224 3.46 4.28 15.59
CA ALA A 224 4.66 3.89 16.30
C ALA A 224 5.44 5.09 16.87
N ARG A 225 5.48 6.23 16.18
CA ARG A 225 6.05 7.47 16.75
C ARG A 225 5.29 7.86 18.01
N LEU A 226 3.96 7.93 17.95
CA LEU A 226 3.12 8.27 19.10
C LEU A 226 3.31 7.26 20.24
N ALA A 227 3.37 5.97 19.93
CA ALA A 227 3.60 4.93 20.93
C ALA A 227 4.99 5.02 21.58
N THR A 228 6.03 5.28 20.78
CA THR A 228 7.41 5.44 21.28
C THR A 228 7.55 6.68 22.18
N LEU A 229 6.80 7.74 21.87
CA LEU A 229 6.72 8.95 22.69
C LEU A 229 5.81 8.79 23.92
N GLY A 230 5.20 7.62 24.10
CA GLY A 230 4.25 7.31 25.17
C GLY A 230 2.86 7.91 24.99
N ALA A 231 2.61 8.69 23.92
CA ALA A 231 1.30 9.28 23.66
C ALA A 231 0.22 8.24 23.32
N LEU A 232 0.59 7.03 22.88
CA LEU A 232 -0.31 5.91 22.69
C LEU A 232 0.25 4.65 23.36
N GLY A 233 -0.64 3.77 23.83
CA GLY A 233 -0.27 2.42 24.20
C GLY A 233 0.23 1.68 22.97
N ALA A 234 1.08 0.67 23.16
CA ALA A 234 1.61 -0.11 22.04
C ALA A 234 0.52 -0.92 21.31
N ASP A 235 -0.66 -1.04 21.92
CA ASP A 235 -1.92 -1.58 21.36
C ASP A 235 -2.78 -0.51 20.65
N GLY A 236 -2.34 0.74 20.61
CA GLY A 236 -3.06 1.88 20.04
C GLY A 236 -4.29 2.34 20.84
N ARG A 237 -4.59 1.75 22.02
CA ARG A 237 -5.87 1.96 22.72
C ARG A 237 -5.77 2.61 24.09
N LYS A 238 -4.60 2.60 24.75
CA LYS A 238 -4.43 3.18 26.09
C LYS A 238 -3.45 4.35 26.13
N PHE A 239 -3.94 5.57 26.36
CA PHE A 239 -3.08 6.72 26.65
C PHE A 239 -2.34 6.51 27.98
N ARG A 240 -1.01 6.64 27.99
CA ARG A 240 -0.20 6.67 29.21
C ARG A 240 0.62 7.95 29.25
N THR A 241 0.63 8.64 30.38
CA THR A 241 1.32 9.94 30.48
C THR A 241 2.78 9.75 30.87
N PHE A 242 3.63 9.31 29.93
CA PHE A 242 5.10 9.33 30.09
C PHE A 242 5.78 9.71 28.77
N TYR A 243 6.46 10.85 28.73
CA TYR A 243 7.13 11.33 27.53
C TYR A 243 8.63 11.03 27.57
N HIS A 244 9.05 9.96 26.91
CA HIS A 244 10.47 9.66 26.70
C HIS A 244 10.90 10.15 25.32
N LEU A 245 11.53 11.33 25.23
CA LEU A 245 11.94 11.96 23.96
C LEU A 245 13.37 11.55 23.51
N PHE A 246 13.82 10.34 23.83
CA PHE A 246 15.17 9.85 23.51
C PHE A 246 15.48 9.67 22.01
N CYS A 247 14.48 9.94 21.17
CA CYS A 247 14.54 9.82 19.71
C CYS A 247 14.41 11.18 18.98
N VAL A 248 14.25 12.31 19.71
CA VAL A 248 13.98 13.64 19.14
C VAL A 248 15.02 14.67 19.61
N LEU A 249 15.42 15.59 18.74
CA LEU A 249 16.42 16.61 19.06
C LEU A 249 15.93 17.75 19.97
N THR A 250 16.91 18.31 20.67
CA THR A 250 16.84 19.28 21.77
C THR A 250 16.07 20.57 21.49
N GLN A 251 16.12 21.16 20.29
CA GLN A 251 15.41 22.44 20.01
C GLN A 251 13.93 22.27 19.61
N LYS A 252 13.56 21.14 19.00
CA LYS A 252 12.16 20.87 18.59
C LYS A 252 11.35 20.11 19.65
N CYS A 253 11.99 19.62 20.72
CA CYS A 253 11.30 19.07 21.88
C CYS A 253 10.20 20.03 22.37
N PHE A 254 10.53 21.32 22.53
CA PHE A 254 9.59 22.33 23.04
C PHE A 254 8.35 22.52 22.15
N SER A 255 8.53 22.54 20.82
CA SER A 255 7.42 22.69 19.86
C SER A 255 6.54 21.44 19.74
N VAL A 256 7.12 20.23 19.85
CA VAL A 256 6.36 18.98 19.85
C VAL A 256 5.47 18.87 21.10
N ILE A 257 5.95 19.36 22.24
CA ILE A 257 5.18 19.44 23.49
C ILE A 257 3.99 20.40 23.35
N LEU A 258 4.19 21.56 22.70
CA LEU A 258 3.16 22.58 22.53
C LEU A 258 1.95 22.09 21.70
N LEU A 259 2.18 21.14 20.78
CA LEU A 259 1.11 20.48 20.02
C LEU A 259 0.37 19.38 20.80
N ILE A 260 0.97 18.85 21.87
CA ILE A 260 0.47 17.66 22.60
C ILE A 260 -0.10 18.02 23.99
N SER A 261 0.30 19.15 24.59
CA SER A 261 -0.10 19.56 25.94
C SER A 261 -0.81 20.91 25.93
N PHE A 262 -2.07 20.93 26.38
CA PHE A 262 -2.82 22.17 26.63
C PHE A 262 -2.72 22.70 28.08
N SER A 263 -2.05 22.02 29.04
CA SER A 263 -2.16 22.52 30.44
C SER A 263 -1.14 22.13 31.52
N ARG A 264 0.00 21.46 31.27
CA ARG A 264 0.97 21.22 32.38
C ARG A 264 2.46 21.33 31.99
N ARG A 265 3.21 22.00 32.88
CA ARG A 265 4.65 22.30 32.80
C ARG A 265 5.42 21.09 33.35
N TRP A 266 6.18 20.39 32.50
CA TRP A 266 7.01 19.24 32.88
C TRP A 266 8.47 19.47 32.47
N GLN A 267 9.41 18.97 33.29
CA GLN A 267 10.84 19.02 33.04
C GLN A 267 11.23 17.80 32.20
N ILE A 268 11.54 18.01 30.91
CA ILE A 268 11.77 16.95 29.93
C ILE A 268 13.26 16.93 29.57
N ILE A 269 13.89 15.76 29.70
CA ILE A 269 15.28 15.54 29.34
C ILE A 269 15.33 14.86 27.96
N CYS A 270 15.81 15.58 26.94
CA CYS A 270 15.92 15.08 25.57
C CYS A 270 17.36 14.66 25.28
N TYR A 271 17.61 13.36 25.07
CA TYR A 271 18.88 12.85 24.53
C TYR A 271 18.66 12.34 23.11
N ALA A 272 19.60 12.62 22.21
CA ALA A 272 19.59 12.03 20.87
C ALA A 272 20.64 10.91 20.81
N GLY A 273 20.22 9.69 20.47
CA GLY A 273 21.15 8.58 20.28
C GLY A 273 20.47 7.29 19.86
N TYR A 274 21.06 6.61 18.87
CA TYR A 274 20.50 5.37 18.31
C TYR A 274 20.22 4.31 19.38
N LYS A 275 21.14 4.09 20.33
CA LYS A 275 21.01 3.01 21.34
C LYS A 275 19.82 3.25 22.28
N LEU A 276 19.65 4.47 22.78
CA LEU A 276 18.54 4.83 23.67
C LEU A 276 17.22 4.81 22.90
N CYS A 277 17.20 5.36 21.68
CA CYS A 277 16.01 5.31 20.84
C CYS A 277 15.60 3.87 20.50
N TYR A 278 16.56 2.99 20.20
CA TYR A 278 16.29 1.58 19.92
C TYR A 278 15.67 0.87 21.11
N TYR A 279 16.11 1.18 22.32
CA TYR A 279 15.54 0.62 23.55
C TYR A 279 14.07 1.02 23.74
N GLU A 280 13.70 2.28 23.48
CA GLU A 280 12.29 2.71 23.57
C GLU A 280 11.44 2.08 22.47
N VAL A 281 11.93 2.09 21.23
CA VAL A 281 11.27 1.46 20.08
C VAL A 281 11.03 -0.03 20.33
N MET A 282 11.98 -0.74 20.95
CA MET A 282 11.83 -2.16 21.28
C MET A 282 10.62 -2.43 22.16
N LYS A 283 10.25 -1.53 23.08
CA LYS A 283 9.06 -1.68 23.94
C LYS A 283 7.75 -1.63 23.15
N VAL A 284 7.75 -0.98 21.97
CA VAL A 284 6.60 -0.86 21.08
C VAL A 284 6.45 -2.07 20.15
N ILE A 285 7.49 -2.88 20.00
CA ILE A 285 7.53 -3.98 19.01
C ILE A 285 7.53 -5.35 19.70
N LYS A 286 8.36 -5.51 20.74
CA LYS A 286 8.60 -6.80 21.38
C LYS A 286 7.33 -7.31 22.06
N GLY A 287 6.93 -8.52 21.69
CA GLY A 287 5.71 -9.17 22.22
C GLY A 287 4.42 -8.77 21.52
N ILE A 288 4.46 -7.85 20.56
CA ILE A 288 3.31 -7.43 19.76
C ILE A 288 3.41 -8.00 18.35
N VAL A 289 4.60 -7.87 17.76
CA VAL A 289 4.85 -8.37 16.40
C VAL A 289 5.30 -9.83 16.47
N HIS A 290 4.60 -10.70 15.75
CA HIS A 290 4.95 -12.11 15.64
C HIS A 290 6.12 -12.31 14.68
N GLN A 291 7.08 -13.15 15.08
CA GLN A 291 8.21 -13.55 14.24
C GLN A 291 7.92 -14.85 13.49
N PRO A 292 7.52 -14.81 12.21
CA PRO A 292 7.38 -16.03 11.39
C PRO A 292 8.72 -16.77 11.23
N TYR A 293 8.67 -18.10 11.32
CA TYR A 293 9.86 -18.96 11.27
C TYR A 293 10.70 -18.78 9.99
N GLU A 294 10.05 -18.65 8.84
CA GLU A 294 10.67 -18.71 7.51
C GLU A 294 11.25 -17.40 7.00
N VAL A 295 10.90 -16.27 7.65
CA VAL A 295 11.44 -14.95 7.31
C VAL A 295 12.96 -14.84 7.54
N LYS A 296 13.54 -15.84 8.22
CA LYS A 296 14.99 -16.02 8.44
C LYS A 296 15.75 -16.63 7.24
N GLY A 297 15.05 -16.95 6.15
CA GLY A 297 15.57 -17.60 4.93
C GLY A 297 15.94 -16.62 3.80
N SER A 298 16.11 -17.16 2.59
CA SER A 298 16.54 -16.46 1.36
C SER A 298 15.39 -15.92 0.50
N SER A 299 14.18 -15.83 1.03
CA SER A 299 13.02 -15.31 0.28
C SER A 299 13.14 -13.80 0.06
N ILE A 300 12.80 -13.35 -1.15
CA ILE A 300 12.80 -11.93 -1.52
C ILE A 300 11.49 -11.30 -1.04
N PHE A 301 11.59 -10.15 -0.38
CA PHE A 301 10.45 -9.33 0.03
C PHE A 301 10.47 -7.99 -0.69
N TYR A 302 9.33 -7.59 -1.24
CA TYR A 302 9.10 -6.23 -1.70
C TYR A 302 8.64 -5.39 -0.52
N ALA A 303 9.31 -4.27 -0.26
CA ALA A 303 8.95 -3.33 0.77
C ALA A 303 8.61 -1.97 0.15
N PHE A 304 7.47 -1.39 0.53
CA PHE A 304 6.97 -0.15 -0.08
C PHE A 304 6.35 0.77 0.98
N SER A 305 5.67 1.83 0.55
CA SER A 305 5.17 2.90 1.41
C SER A 305 6.30 3.53 2.24
N TYR A 306 6.17 3.64 3.56
CA TYR A 306 7.18 4.32 4.37
C TYR A 306 8.52 3.59 4.48
N TYR A 307 8.62 2.30 4.12
CA TYR A 307 9.94 1.68 3.93
C TYR A 307 10.70 2.35 2.79
N PHE A 308 10.03 2.60 1.66
CA PHE A 308 10.59 3.26 0.49
C PHE A 308 10.91 4.73 0.80
N ASP A 309 9.95 5.47 1.35
CA ASP A 309 10.12 6.92 1.59
C ASP A 309 11.32 7.21 2.51
N ARG A 310 11.47 6.45 3.61
CA ARG A 310 12.58 6.63 4.55
C ARG A 310 13.92 6.20 3.95
N ALA A 311 13.92 5.18 3.09
CA ALA A 311 15.12 4.79 2.37
C ALA A 311 15.56 5.88 1.36
N VAL A 312 14.63 6.52 0.65
CA VAL A 312 14.91 7.66 -0.23
C VAL A 312 15.43 8.86 0.55
N GLU A 313 14.71 9.30 1.59
CA GLU A 313 15.07 10.47 2.40
C GLU A 313 16.44 10.35 3.05
N THR A 314 16.86 9.12 3.33
CA THR A 314 18.17 8.85 3.90
C THR A 314 19.23 8.56 2.84
N GLY A 315 18.90 8.48 1.56
CA GLY A 315 19.84 8.17 0.48
C GLY A 315 20.33 6.72 0.46
N LEU A 316 19.51 5.78 0.92
CA LEU A 316 19.75 4.34 0.75
C LEU A 316 19.41 3.85 -0.66
N ILE A 317 18.42 4.47 -1.30
CA ILE A 317 17.96 4.12 -2.64
C ILE A 317 17.67 5.40 -3.44
N ASP A 318 17.56 5.23 -4.76
CA ASP A 318 17.14 6.29 -5.66
C ASP A 318 15.60 6.43 -5.68
N SER A 319 15.12 7.67 -5.73
CA SER A 319 13.68 7.96 -5.70
C SER A 319 12.91 7.51 -6.94
N SER A 320 13.58 7.39 -8.09
CA SER A 320 12.95 7.03 -9.37
C SER A 320 13.00 5.53 -9.64
N ARG A 321 14.13 4.88 -9.31
CA ARG A 321 14.37 3.45 -9.60
C ARG A 321 14.11 2.52 -8.42
N GLY A 322 14.05 3.04 -7.20
CA GLY A 322 14.10 2.23 -6.00
C GLY A 322 15.47 1.56 -5.82
N GLY A 323 15.49 0.39 -5.18
CA GLY A 323 16.74 -0.34 -4.99
C GLY A 323 16.64 -1.59 -4.15
N ARG A 324 17.71 -2.39 -4.17
CA ARG A 324 17.89 -3.57 -3.31
C ARG A 324 18.77 -3.18 -2.13
N VAL A 325 18.27 -3.41 -0.92
CA VAL A 325 19.02 -3.13 0.31
C VAL A 325 18.95 -4.33 1.24
N GLU A 326 19.93 -4.47 2.11
CA GLU A 326 19.88 -5.45 3.17
C GLU A 326 19.36 -4.81 4.46
N VAL A 327 18.81 -5.63 5.36
CA VAL A 327 18.33 -5.15 6.67
C VAL A 327 19.45 -4.45 7.47
N ARG A 328 20.71 -4.87 7.31
CA ARG A 328 21.87 -4.19 7.92
C ARG A 328 22.06 -2.75 7.43
N ASP A 329 21.61 -2.41 6.22
CA ASP A 329 21.78 -1.07 5.64
C ASP A 329 20.86 -0.06 6.34
N PHE A 330 19.61 -0.46 6.64
CA PHE A 330 18.70 0.34 7.48
C PHE A 330 19.33 0.61 8.85
N LYS A 331 19.91 -0.41 9.50
CA LYS A 331 20.59 -0.27 10.80
C LYS A 331 21.78 0.68 10.72
N LYS A 332 22.62 0.55 9.69
CA LYS A 332 23.78 1.43 9.47
C LYS A 332 23.33 2.88 9.30
N ARG A 333 22.35 3.11 8.44
CA ARG A 333 21.82 4.45 8.17
C ARG A 333 21.10 5.06 9.37
N ALA A 334 20.35 4.27 10.14
CA ALA A 334 19.73 4.73 11.38
C ALA A 334 20.76 5.29 12.36
N LYS A 335 21.90 4.60 12.56
CA LYS A 335 23.00 5.07 13.39
C LYS A 335 23.59 6.38 12.87
N GLU A 336 23.84 6.47 11.56
CA GLU A 336 24.38 7.69 10.93
C GLU A 336 23.44 8.89 11.10
N VAL A 337 22.14 8.69 10.85
CA VAL A 337 21.11 9.73 11.01
C VAL A 337 21.05 10.20 12.46
N CYS A 338 20.91 9.28 13.42
CA CYS A 338 20.83 9.64 14.84
C CYS A 338 22.09 10.36 15.34
N ASN A 339 23.28 9.95 14.89
CA ASN A 339 24.55 10.60 15.25
C ASN A 339 24.71 11.98 14.61
N LYS A 340 24.30 12.16 13.34
CA LYS A 340 24.32 13.47 12.66
C LYS A 340 23.32 14.43 13.30
N MET A 341 22.12 13.94 13.63
CA MET A 341 21.11 14.73 14.33
C MET A 341 21.65 15.23 15.68
N ALA A 342 22.37 14.41 16.45
CA ALA A 342 22.98 14.86 17.71
C ALA A 342 24.00 16.02 17.54
N LYS A 343 24.55 16.22 16.33
CA LYS A 343 25.57 17.23 16.03
C LYS A 343 25.05 18.45 15.28
N TYR A 344 23.98 18.30 14.48
CA TYR A 344 23.47 19.35 13.58
C TYR A 344 21.95 19.50 13.68
N ARG A 345 21.44 20.71 13.38
CA ARG A 345 19.98 20.96 13.34
C ARG A 345 19.32 20.06 12.30
N ALA A 346 18.44 19.17 12.73
CA ALA A 346 17.80 18.24 11.82
C ALA A 346 16.75 18.90 10.93
N ILE A 347 16.82 18.58 9.64
CA ILE A 347 15.81 18.92 8.63
C ILE A 347 14.48 18.21 8.97
N SER A 348 14.53 16.91 9.31
CA SER A 348 13.38 16.11 9.75
C SER A 348 13.53 15.63 11.20
N PRO A 349 12.69 16.08 12.16
CA PRO A 349 12.88 15.81 13.59
C PRO A 349 12.64 14.36 14.00
N PHE A 350 11.94 13.56 13.18
CA PHE A 350 11.58 12.18 13.48
C PHE A 350 12.41 11.16 12.71
N LEU A 351 13.31 11.58 11.82
CA LEU A 351 14.01 10.65 10.92
C LEU A 351 14.87 9.63 11.67
N CYS A 352 15.53 10.01 12.77
CA CYS A 352 16.23 9.07 13.64
C CYS A 352 15.27 8.03 14.24
N MET A 353 14.11 8.48 14.74
CA MET A 353 13.08 7.59 15.30
C MET A 353 12.57 6.61 14.23
N ASP A 354 12.24 7.11 13.04
CA ASP A 354 11.69 6.31 11.94
C ASP A 354 12.66 5.22 11.48
N MET A 355 13.93 5.58 11.27
CA MET A 355 14.95 4.64 10.83
C MET A 355 15.25 3.61 11.93
N THR A 356 15.22 4.03 13.18
CA THR A 356 15.36 3.13 14.33
C THR A 356 14.17 2.18 14.45
N TYR A 357 12.95 2.70 14.24
CA TYR A 357 11.71 1.94 14.21
C TYR A 357 11.71 0.88 13.10
N ILE A 358 11.98 1.27 11.86
CA ILE A 358 12.09 0.34 10.72
C ILE A 358 13.12 -0.75 10.99
N THR A 359 14.30 -0.37 11.52
CA THR A 359 15.35 -1.34 11.86
C THR A 359 14.86 -2.34 12.89
N CYS A 360 14.24 -1.87 13.97
CA CYS A 360 13.74 -2.74 15.04
C CYS A 360 12.56 -3.59 14.59
N LEU A 361 11.68 -3.07 13.73
CA LEU A 361 10.53 -3.80 13.18
C LEU A 361 10.98 -4.95 12.30
N LEU A 362 11.92 -4.72 11.39
CA LEU A 362 12.47 -5.76 10.52
C LEU A 362 13.18 -6.85 11.34
N LYS A 363 14.03 -6.44 12.30
CA LYS A 363 14.88 -7.38 13.05
C LYS A 363 14.18 -8.05 14.23
N GLU A 364 13.68 -7.25 15.16
CA GLU A 364 13.09 -7.73 16.41
C GLU A 364 11.60 -8.04 16.26
N GLY A 365 10.92 -7.38 15.32
CA GLY A 365 9.51 -7.61 15.04
C GLY A 365 9.29 -8.84 14.17
N PHE A 366 9.77 -8.80 12.92
CA PHE A 366 9.57 -9.89 11.96
C PHE A 366 10.63 -10.98 12.02
N GLY A 367 11.81 -10.71 12.59
CA GLY A 367 12.88 -11.69 12.73
C GLY A 367 13.78 -11.82 11.50
N PHE A 368 13.83 -10.80 10.62
CA PHE A 368 14.74 -10.80 9.48
C PHE A 368 16.21 -10.79 9.92
N LYS A 369 17.06 -11.49 9.15
CA LYS A 369 18.51 -11.47 9.37
C LYS A 369 19.10 -10.21 8.75
N ASP A 370 20.29 -9.82 9.25
CA ASP A 370 21.01 -8.64 8.77
C ASP A 370 21.31 -8.69 7.26
N ASN A 371 21.50 -9.89 6.70
CA ASN A 371 21.77 -10.11 5.28
C ASN A 371 20.52 -10.38 4.42
N THR A 372 19.31 -10.32 4.99
CA THR A 372 18.10 -10.48 4.19
C THR A 372 17.93 -9.27 3.27
N VAL A 373 17.73 -9.54 1.98
CA VAL A 373 17.56 -8.52 0.94
C VAL A 373 16.09 -8.13 0.82
N LEU A 374 15.83 -6.83 0.86
CA LEU A 374 14.54 -6.22 0.58
C LEU A 374 14.62 -5.47 -0.75
N GLN A 375 13.65 -5.70 -1.63
CA GLN A 375 13.44 -4.93 -2.84
C GLN A 375 12.53 -3.75 -2.50
N LEU A 376 13.08 -2.54 -2.52
CA LEU A 376 12.32 -1.31 -2.30
C LEU A 376 11.88 -0.77 -3.67
N ALA A 377 10.58 -0.67 -3.87
CA ALA A 377 9.99 -0.13 -5.09
C ALA A 377 8.77 0.71 -4.72
N LYS A 378 8.61 1.86 -5.38
CA LYS A 378 7.36 2.63 -5.34
C LYS A 378 6.43 2.23 -6.48
N LYS A 379 7.02 1.90 -7.62
CA LYS A 379 6.32 1.40 -8.80
C LYS A 379 7.00 0.17 -9.34
N VAL A 380 6.22 -0.77 -9.87
CA VAL A 380 6.70 -1.91 -10.67
C VAL A 380 6.00 -1.83 -12.02
N ASN A 381 6.75 -1.82 -13.11
CA ASN A 381 6.23 -1.62 -14.47
C ASN A 381 5.32 -0.38 -14.59
N ASN A 382 5.77 0.74 -14.00
CA ASN A 382 5.06 2.02 -13.93
C ASN A 382 3.76 2.06 -13.10
N VAL A 383 3.41 0.96 -12.43
CA VAL A 383 2.21 0.84 -11.59
C VAL A 383 2.57 0.94 -10.11
N GLU A 384 1.81 1.71 -9.34
CA GLU A 384 2.02 1.94 -7.90
C GLU A 384 1.96 0.63 -7.11
N THR A 385 2.99 0.35 -6.33
CA THR A 385 3.02 -0.79 -5.42
C THR A 385 2.14 -0.49 -4.20
N SER A 386 0.90 -0.99 -4.25
CA SER A 386 -0.10 -0.86 -3.19
C SER A 386 -1.05 -2.06 -3.22
N TRP A 387 -2.10 -2.07 -2.41
CA TRP A 387 -3.16 -3.06 -2.48
C TRP A 387 -4.20 -2.77 -3.59
N ALA A 388 -4.20 -1.58 -4.18
CA ALA A 388 -5.30 -1.07 -5.01
C ALA A 388 -5.56 -1.91 -6.28
N LEU A 389 -4.50 -2.34 -6.98
CA LEU A 389 -4.64 -3.19 -8.17
C LEU A 389 -5.22 -4.57 -7.82
N GLY A 390 -4.69 -5.20 -6.78
CA GLY A 390 -5.20 -6.49 -6.28
C GLY A 390 -6.65 -6.41 -5.84
N ALA A 391 -7.04 -5.31 -5.17
CA ALA A 391 -8.44 -5.05 -4.82
C ALA A 391 -9.32 -4.89 -6.05
N THR A 392 -8.81 -4.24 -7.10
CA THR A 392 -9.52 -4.07 -8.37
C THR A 392 -9.78 -5.43 -9.03
N PHE A 393 -8.81 -6.35 -9.04
CA PHE A 393 -9.02 -7.71 -9.54
C PHE A 393 -10.02 -8.53 -8.72
N ASP A 394 -9.91 -8.48 -7.39
CA ASP A 394 -10.86 -9.17 -6.52
C ASP A 394 -12.29 -8.68 -6.76
N TYR A 395 -12.42 -7.38 -7.03
CA TYR A 395 -13.69 -6.73 -7.31
C TYR A 395 -14.30 -7.15 -8.65
N PHE A 396 -13.53 -7.11 -9.75
CA PHE A 396 -14.01 -7.51 -11.07
C PHE A 396 -14.48 -8.96 -11.11
N ARG A 397 -13.74 -9.85 -10.44
CA ARG A 397 -14.14 -11.26 -10.30
C ARG A 397 -15.49 -11.40 -9.62
N ASN A 398 -15.75 -10.65 -8.54
CA ASN A 398 -17.01 -10.74 -7.80
C ASN A 398 -18.21 -10.22 -8.61
N LEU A 399 -17.96 -9.44 -9.65
CA LEU A 399 -18.99 -8.87 -10.51
C LEU A 399 -19.15 -9.57 -11.88
N ASN A 400 -18.36 -10.62 -12.16
CA ASN A 400 -18.29 -11.25 -13.49
C ASN A 400 -18.06 -10.24 -14.62
N ILE A 401 -17.31 -9.17 -14.37
CA ILE A 401 -16.92 -8.22 -15.42
C ILE A 401 -15.79 -8.89 -16.20
N HIS A 402 -16.15 -9.56 -17.31
CA HIS A 402 -15.26 -10.25 -18.24
C HIS A 402 -15.65 -9.94 -19.68
#